data_AF-A0A947SPI4-F1
#
_entry.id   AF-A0A947SPI4-F1
#
_cell.length_a   1.000
_cell.length_b   1.000
_cell.length_c   1.000
_cell.angle_alpha   90.00
_cell.angle_beta   90.00
_cell.angle_gamma   90.00
#
_symmetry.space_group_name_H-M   'P 1'
#
loop_
_entity.id
_entity.type
_entity.pdbx_description
1 polymer ?
#
loop_
_entity_poly.entity_id
_entity_poly.type
_entity_poly.pdbx_seq_one_letter_code
_entity_poly.pdbx_strand_id
1 'polypeptide(L)'
;MKNINFKIEDKNQIREDLISFMEKNPVREKGFARYINWKPVFPTLQLKMQFMPTKIVTAALLAALLFGTGATALAAEGSLPGDTLYPVQEASEKVRGWMKFNPESKAEWHAKMTEKRLTELDQLVFEGKITEEQKTKLEEKVDDRIEMANKQFEKMKERGEAGGALGIASKIENSLEARENIFRRAGNAFGKLADKDAEFAEKFQDKADKMAEKRGDMEEKIKSDNSEKMKSATEGTMKAAEKIIAEVKKYIEDNKSEFEEGDVASALAKLAEAQTAHENGTIMFGDGEYGRAFVSFTTAHRLAQQAKMLATGKNPKPIQAAKPFLQKIKPFGLFKKLKPATETQTE
;
A
#
# COMPACT_ATOMS: atom_id res chain seq x y z
N MET A 1 50.05 -17.84 -5.13
CA MET A 1 49.74 -18.94 -6.07
C MET A 1 50.79 -18.94 -7.16
N LYS A 2 51.49 -20.06 -7.42
CA LYS A 2 52.49 -20.16 -8.48
C LYS A 2 51.77 -20.22 -9.84
N ASN A 3 51.99 -19.22 -10.69
CA ASN A 3 51.52 -19.27 -12.08
C ASN A 3 52.37 -20.30 -12.86
N ILE A 4 51.80 -21.47 -13.12
CA ILE A 4 52.40 -22.46 -14.02
C ILE A 4 52.03 -22.03 -15.44
N ASN A 5 52.96 -21.39 -16.14
CA ASN A 5 52.77 -20.99 -17.53
C ASN A 5 53.27 -22.14 -18.42
N PHE A 6 52.36 -22.98 -18.91
CA PHE A 6 52.68 -24.07 -19.84
C PHE A 6 53.27 -23.49 -21.14
N LYS A 7 54.37 -24.09 -21.63
CA LYS A 7 54.97 -23.72 -22.91
C LYS A 7 53.98 -24.00 -24.04
N ILE A 8 54.10 -23.28 -25.15
CA ILE A 8 53.13 -23.35 -26.26
C ILE A 8 53.08 -24.77 -26.83
N GLU A 9 54.23 -25.46 -26.91
CA GLU A 9 54.31 -26.88 -27.30
C GLU A 9 53.47 -27.79 -26.39
N ASP A 10 53.48 -27.59 -25.07
CA ASP A 10 52.73 -28.42 -24.12
C ASP A 10 51.20 -28.27 -24.33
N LYS A 11 50.75 -27.07 -24.69
CA LYS A 11 49.32 -26.81 -24.95
C LYS A 11 48.84 -27.49 -26.23
N ASN A 12 49.69 -27.57 -27.25
CA ASN A 12 49.35 -28.25 -28.49
C ASN A 12 49.29 -29.77 -28.27
N GLN A 13 50.23 -30.33 -27.51
CA GLN A 13 50.21 -31.74 -27.14
C GLN A 13 48.95 -32.12 -26.35
N ILE A 14 48.58 -31.31 -25.35
CA ILE A 14 47.35 -31.52 -24.57
C ILE A 14 46.10 -31.46 -25.46
N ARG A 15 46.08 -30.59 -26.46
CA ARG A 15 44.95 -30.45 -27.39
C ARG A 15 44.81 -31.65 -28.31
N GLU A 16 45.91 -32.14 -28.85
CA GLU A 16 45.97 -33.37 -29.66
C GLU A 16 45.48 -34.58 -28.84
N ASP A 17 45.94 -34.71 -27.59
CA ASP A 17 45.53 -35.79 -26.70
C ASP A 17 44.03 -35.73 -26.36
N LEU A 18 43.49 -34.53 -26.15
CA LEU A 18 42.06 -34.29 -25.91
C LEU A 18 41.20 -34.66 -27.13
N ILE A 19 41.65 -34.29 -28.34
CA ILE A 19 40.95 -34.65 -29.58
C ILE A 19 40.98 -36.17 -29.77
N SER A 20 42.15 -36.80 -29.59
CA SER A 20 42.29 -38.27 -29.67
C SER A 20 41.39 -38.99 -28.66
N PHE A 21 41.26 -38.44 -27.45
CA PHE A 21 40.35 -38.96 -26.43
C PHE A 21 38.88 -38.82 -26.82
N MET A 22 38.48 -37.66 -27.37
CA MET A 22 37.11 -37.39 -27.83
C MET A 22 36.71 -38.26 -29.03
N GLU A 23 37.65 -38.52 -29.95
CA GLU A 23 37.42 -39.39 -31.11
C GLU A 23 37.33 -40.87 -30.71
N LYS A 24 38.10 -41.31 -29.71
CA LYS A 24 38.05 -42.70 -29.20
C LYS A 24 36.90 -42.94 -28.23
N ASN A 25 36.37 -41.88 -27.62
CA ASN A 25 35.23 -41.94 -26.69
C ASN A 25 34.10 -41.01 -27.16
N PRO A 26 33.56 -41.19 -28.39
CA PRO A 26 32.45 -40.38 -28.83
C PRO A 26 31.27 -40.66 -27.90
N VAL A 27 30.79 -39.61 -27.23
CA VAL A 27 29.60 -39.71 -26.38
C VAL A 27 28.47 -40.19 -27.27
N ARG A 28 27.96 -41.40 -26.99
CA ARG A 28 26.83 -42.01 -27.69
C ARG A 28 25.75 -40.95 -27.96
N GLU A 29 25.63 -40.50 -29.19
CA GLU A 29 24.42 -39.84 -29.69
C GLU A 29 23.30 -40.89 -29.72
N LYS A 30 22.68 -41.08 -28.55
CA LYS A 30 21.42 -41.79 -28.42
C LYS A 30 20.49 -40.89 -27.64
N GLY A 31 19.87 -39.97 -28.39
CA GLY A 31 18.54 -39.40 -28.17
C GLY A 31 18.24 -38.84 -26.77
N PHE A 32 17.90 -37.56 -26.73
CA PHE A 32 17.25 -36.83 -25.62
C PHE A 32 15.89 -37.43 -25.15
N ALA A 33 15.60 -38.70 -25.44
CA ALA A 33 14.30 -39.35 -25.26
C ALA A 33 14.35 -40.51 -24.24
N ARG A 34 15.08 -40.39 -23.12
CA ARG A 34 15.07 -41.48 -22.13
C ARG A 34 15.19 -41.13 -20.64
N TYR A 35 14.87 -39.91 -20.20
CA TYR A 35 14.70 -39.62 -18.76
C TYR A 35 13.53 -38.66 -18.47
N ILE A 36 12.32 -38.98 -18.94
CA ILE A 36 11.06 -38.62 -18.25
C ILE A 36 10.09 -39.79 -18.50
N ASN A 37 10.12 -40.81 -17.64
CA ASN A 37 9.09 -41.85 -17.60
C ASN A 37 8.13 -41.58 -16.44
N TRP A 38 7.61 -40.35 -16.36
CA TRP A 38 6.50 -40.00 -15.50
C TRP A 38 5.24 -40.39 -16.27
N LYS A 39 4.54 -41.45 -15.85
CA LYS A 39 3.19 -41.73 -16.36
C LYS A 39 2.25 -40.71 -15.69
N PRO A 40 1.68 -39.73 -16.41
CA PRO A 40 0.66 -38.89 -15.84
C PRO A 40 -0.55 -39.77 -15.51
N VAL A 41 -1.01 -39.75 -14.25
CA VAL A 41 -2.22 -40.45 -13.78
C VAL A 41 -3.49 -39.66 -14.16
N PHE A 42 -3.40 -38.78 -15.16
CA PHE A 42 -4.53 -38.03 -15.69
C PHE A 42 -4.72 -38.44 -17.16
N PRO A 43 -5.95 -38.78 -17.60
CA PRO A 43 -6.19 -39.09 -19.00
C PRO A 43 -5.81 -37.87 -19.83
N THR A 44 -4.85 -38.06 -20.73
CA THR A 44 -4.35 -37.00 -21.59
C THR A 44 -5.47 -36.53 -22.50
N LEU A 45 -6.02 -35.35 -22.21
CA LEU A 45 -6.77 -34.58 -23.19
C LEU A 45 -5.76 -34.23 -24.30
N GLN A 46 -5.73 -35.04 -25.36
CA GLN A 46 -4.84 -34.85 -26.51
C GLN A 46 -5.31 -33.63 -27.33
N LEU A 47 -5.06 -32.44 -26.81
CA LEU A 47 -5.26 -31.21 -27.58
C LEU A 47 -4.11 -31.11 -28.59
N LYS A 48 -4.38 -31.44 -29.86
CA LYS A 48 -3.42 -31.30 -30.97
C LYS A 48 -3.08 -29.81 -31.20
N MET A 49 -2.12 -29.28 -30.45
CA MET A 49 -1.66 -27.88 -30.55
C MET A 49 -0.70 -27.61 -31.72
N GLN A 50 -0.45 -28.58 -32.60
CA GLN A 50 0.53 -28.44 -33.70
C GLN A 50 0.06 -27.59 -34.89
N PHE A 51 -1.22 -27.18 -34.95
CA PHE A 51 -1.77 -26.39 -36.06
C PHE A 51 -2.61 -25.19 -35.63
N MET A 52 -2.53 -24.76 -34.36
CA MET A 52 -3.21 -23.53 -33.98
C MET A 52 -2.41 -22.32 -34.47
N PRO A 53 -3.01 -21.39 -35.23
CA PRO A 53 -2.34 -20.15 -35.57
C PRO A 53 -1.96 -19.45 -34.26
N THR A 54 -0.73 -18.92 -34.17
CA THR A 54 -0.17 -18.28 -32.96
C THR A 54 -1.08 -17.20 -32.36
N LYS A 55 -1.96 -16.60 -33.17
CA LYS A 55 -3.01 -15.66 -32.77
C LYS A 55 -4.12 -16.28 -31.92
N ILE A 56 -4.49 -17.55 -32.16
CA ILE A 56 -5.50 -18.28 -31.38
C ILE A 56 -4.90 -18.76 -30.06
N VAL A 57 -3.64 -19.20 -30.04
CA VAL A 57 -2.96 -19.57 -28.79
C VAL A 57 -2.76 -18.36 -27.90
N THR A 58 -2.33 -17.21 -28.46
CA THR A 58 -2.22 -15.96 -27.69
C THR A 58 -3.59 -15.44 -27.26
N ALA A 59 -4.63 -15.51 -28.09
CA ALA A 59 -5.99 -15.15 -27.70
C ALA A 59 -6.56 -16.08 -26.61
N ALA A 60 -6.28 -17.39 -26.67
CA ALA A 60 -6.69 -18.35 -25.65
C ALA A 60 -5.93 -18.16 -24.34
N LEU A 61 -4.64 -17.82 -24.39
CA LEU A 61 -3.86 -17.45 -23.20
C LEU A 61 -4.33 -16.12 -22.61
N LEU A 62 -4.64 -15.12 -23.45
CA LEU A 62 -5.23 -13.86 -23.00
C LEU A 62 -6.63 -14.07 -22.43
N ALA A 63 -7.45 -14.95 -23.03
CA ALA A 63 -8.74 -15.32 -22.48
C ALA A 63 -8.60 -16.11 -21.17
N ALA A 64 -7.67 -17.05 -21.06
CA ALA A 64 -7.39 -17.75 -19.81
C ALA A 64 -6.84 -16.81 -18.72
N LEU A 65 -6.06 -15.79 -19.10
CA LEU A 65 -5.60 -14.75 -18.19
C LEU A 65 -6.76 -13.84 -17.78
N LEU A 66 -7.57 -13.35 -18.72
CA LEU A 66 -8.67 -12.42 -18.47
C LEU A 66 -9.85 -13.08 -17.72
N PHE A 67 -10.25 -14.28 -18.12
CA PHE A 67 -11.37 -15.02 -17.54
C PHE A 67 -10.96 -15.97 -16.41
N GLY A 68 -9.75 -16.54 -16.45
CA GLY A 68 -9.26 -17.45 -15.40
C GLY A 68 -8.56 -16.75 -14.25
N THR A 69 -7.90 -15.60 -14.49
CA THR A 69 -7.23 -14.81 -13.42
C THR A 69 -7.87 -13.45 -13.16
N GLY A 70 -8.46 -12.80 -14.18
CA GLY A 70 -9.12 -11.50 -14.02
C GLY A 70 -10.46 -11.59 -13.28
N ALA A 71 -11.36 -12.47 -13.72
CA ALA A 71 -12.67 -12.64 -13.07
C ALA A 71 -12.56 -13.22 -11.64
N THR A 72 -11.63 -14.15 -11.42
CA THR A 72 -11.35 -14.71 -10.09
C THR A 72 -10.65 -13.71 -9.18
N ALA A 73 -9.75 -12.86 -9.67
CA ALA A 73 -9.15 -11.79 -8.88
C ALA A 73 -10.16 -10.70 -8.52
N LEU A 74 -11.13 -10.40 -9.40
CA LEU A 74 -12.23 -9.47 -9.09
C LEU A 74 -13.17 -10.05 -8.02
N ALA A 75 -13.51 -11.33 -8.11
CA ALA A 75 -14.30 -12.01 -7.08
C ALA A 75 -13.52 -12.16 -5.76
N ALA A 76 -12.20 -12.34 -5.81
CA ALA A 76 -11.34 -12.43 -4.64
C ALA A 76 -11.11 -11.08 -3.97
N GLU A 77 -11.38 -9.93 -4.58
CA GLU A 77 -11.05 -8.62 -3.99
C GLU A 77 -11.81 -8.34 -2.68
N GLY A 78 -12.99 -8.96 -2.53
CA GLY A 78 -13.84 -8.89 -1.33
C GLY A 78 -13.84 -10.16 -0.46
N SER A 79 -12.88 -11.08 -0.65
CA SER A 79 -12.80 -12.27 0.19
C SER A 79 -12.23 -11.96 1.58
N LEU A 80 -12.75 -12.63 2.61
CA LEU A 80 -12.28 -12.49 3.99
C LEU A 80 -11.31 -13.61 4.37
N PRO A 81 -10.46 -13.41 5.39
CA PRO A 81 -9.63 -14.49 5.92
C PRO A 81 -10.48 -15.71 6.29
N GLY A 82 -10.19 -16.86 5.65
CA GLY A 82 -10.97 -18.09 5.79
C GLY A 82 -11.83 -18.43 4.56
N ASP A 83 -12.04 -17.47 3.67
CA ASP A 83 -12.70 -17.72 2.38
C ASP A 83 -11.79 -18.47 1.41
N THR A 84 -12.41 -19.24 0.52
CA THR A 84 -11.72 -20.10 -0.46
C THR A 84 -10.84 -19.31 -1.43
N LEU A 85 -11.22 -18.07 -1.76
CA LEU A 85 -10.49 -17.21 -2.70
C LEU A 85 -9.50 -16.26 -2.02
N TYR A 86 -9.40 -16.26 -0.69
CA TYR A 86 -8.51 -15.37 0.05
C TYR A 86 -7.01 -15.54 -0.32
N PRO A 87 -6.49 -16.76 -0.56
CA PRO A 87 -5.12 -16.93 -1.06
C PRO A 87 -4.89 -16.27 -2.43
N VAL A 88 -5.92 -16.25 -3.29
CA VAL A 88 -5.86 -15.59 -4.61
C VAL A 88 -5.80 -14.08 -4.44
N GLN A 89 -6.57 -13.53 -3.49
CA GLN A 89 -6.52 -12.12 -3.13
C GLN A 89 -5.09 -11.73 -2.71
N GLU A 90 -4.48 -12.45 -1.77
CA GLU A 90 -3.13 -12.16 -1.30
C GLU A 90 -2.08 -12.25 -2.41
N ALA A 91 -2.21 -13.22 -3.31
CA ALA A 91 -1.32 -13.35 -4.47
C ALA A 91 -1.45 -12.11 -5.38
N SER A 92 -2.67 -11.66 -5.65
CA SER A 92 -2.92 -10.46 -6.47
C SER A 92 -2.33 -9.21 -5.83
N GLU A 93 -2.42 -9.09 -4.50
CA GLU A 93 -1.87 -7.98 -3.73
C GLU A 93 -0.33 -7.98 -3.77
N LYS A 94 0.32 -9.15 -3.64
CA LYS A 94 1.78 -9.27 -3.78
C LYS A 94 2.27 -8.77 -5.15
N VAL A 95 1.56 -9.14 -6.23
CA VAL A 95 1.88 -8.69 -7.59
C VAL A 95 1.72 -7.18 -7.71
N ARG A 96 0.59 -6.62 -7.24
CA ARG A 96 0.33 -5.17 -7.25
C ARG A 96 1.37 -4.39 -6.42
N GLY A 97 1.81 -4.95 -5.28
CA GLY A 97 2.85 -4.37 -4.43
C GLY A 97 4.23 -4.40 -5.08
N TRP A 98 4.58 -5.48 -5.78
CA TRP A 98 5.86 -5.60 -6.50
C TRP A 98 6.01 -4.56 -7.62
N MET A 99 4.89 -4.15 -8.24
CA MET A 99 4.85 -3.10 -9.26
C MET A 99 5.03 -1.68 -8.71
N LYS A 100 5.23 -1.49 -7.39
CA LYS A 100 5.51 -0.18 -6.79
C LYS A 100 7.01 0.09 -6.82
N PHE A 101 7.42 1.14 -7.52
CA PHE A 101 8.84 1.37 -7.82
C PHE A 101 9.52 2.39 -6.91
N ASN A 102 8.80 3.40 -6.42
CA ASN A 102 9.36 4.47 -5.59
C ASN A 102 8.93 4.34 -4.11
N PRO A 103 9.69 4.91 -3.15
CA PRO A 103 9.39 4.79 -1.72
C PRO A 103 7.98 5.27 -1.34
N GLU A 104 7.55 6.42 -1.86
CA GLU A 104 6.20 6.95 -1.62
C GLU A 104 5.11 5.96 -2.06
N SER A 105 5.16 5.48 -3.30
CA SER A 105 4.20 4.53 -3.86
C SER A 105 4.18 3.18 -3.12
N LYS A 106 5.32 2.78 -2.53
CA LYS A 106 5.41 1.60 -1.66
C LYS A 106 4.78 1.88 -0.31
N ALA A 107 5.09 3.03 0.31
CA ALA A 107 4.49 3.45 1.57
C ALA A 107 2.95 3.56 1.45
N GLU A 108 2.45 4.18 0.38
CA GLU A 108 1.03 4.27 0.07
C GLU A 108 0.39 2.90 -0.12
N TRP A 109 1.09 1.98 -0.79
CA TRP A 109 0.62 0.61 -0.95
C TRP A 109 0.47 -0.10 0.39
N HIS A 110 1.47 0.02 1.27
CA HIS A 110 1.41 -0.57 2.59
C HIS A 110 0.33 0.07 3.46
N ALA A 111 0.18 1.40 3.45
CA ALA A 111 -0.92 2.09 4.12
C ALA A 111 -2.30 1.62 3.63
N LYS A 112 -2.47 1.44 2.31
CA LYS A 112 -3.71 0.89 1.73
C LYS A 112 -3.97 -0.54 2.18
N MET A 113 -2.93 -1.36 2.29
CA MET A 113 -3.08 -2.74 2.79
C MET A 113 -3.41 -2.74 4.29
N THR A 114 -2.84 -1.84 5.10
CA THR A 114 -3.23 -1.64 6.50
C THR A 114 -4.71 -1.30 6.61
N GLU A 115 -5.19 -0.29 5.89
CA GLU A 115 -6.61 0.07 5.86
C GLU A 115 -7.49 -1.11 5.43
N LYS A 116 -7.04 -1.87 4.43
CA LYS A 116 -7.77 -3.05 3.96
C LYS A 116 -7.88 -4.13 5.03
N ARG A 117 -6.79 -4.48 5.73
CA ARG A 117 -6.83 -5.49 6.81
C ARG A 117 -7.69 -5.05 7.99
N LEU A 118 -7.64 -3.77 8.32
CA LEU A 118 -8.52 -3.19 9.33
C LEU A 118 -10.00 -3.23 8.89
N THR A 119 -10.28 -3.09 7.59
CA THR A 119 -11.65 -3.23 7.05
C THR A 119 -12.13 -4.69 7.03
N GLU A 120 -11.26 -5.63 6.69
CA GLU A 120 -11.55 -7.08 6.79
C GLU A 120 -11.88 -7.46 8.23
N LEU A 121 -11.15 -6.87 9.18
CA LEU A 121 -11.40 -7.01 10.61
C LEU A 121 -12.78 -6.48 11.01
N ASP A 122 -13.11 -5.25 10.61
CA ASP A 122 -14.43 -4.65 10.86
C ASP A 122 -15.55 -5.56 10.35
N GLN A 123 -15.43 -6.03 9.10
CA GLN A 123 -16.41 -6.94 8.48
C GLN A 123 -16.61 -8.22 9.29
N LEU A 124 -15.53 -8.88 9.72
CA LEU A 124 -15.61 -10.10 10.52
C LEU A 124 -16.27 -9.86 11.90
N VAL A 125 -16.01 -8.71 12.52
CA VAL A 125 -16.66 -8.32 13.79
C VAL A 125 -18.15 -8.13 13.58
N PHE A 126 -18.54 -7.36 12.55
CA PHE A 126 -19.95 -7.08 12.26
C PHE A 126 -20.74 -8.32 11.84
N GLU A 127 -20.10 -9.27 11.15
CA GLU A 127 -20.72 -10.55 10.80
C GLU A 127 -20.75 -11.55 11.97
N GLY A 128 -20.09 -11.24 13.10
CA GLY A 128 -19.98 -12.13 14.25
C GLY A 128 -19.20 -13.42 13.94
N LYS A 129 -18.37 -13.40 12.90
CA LYS A 129 -17.58 -14.54 12.41
C LYS A 129 -16.13 -14.52 12.88
N ILE A 130 -15.73 -13.47 13.58
CA ILE A 130 -14.34 -13.28 13.99
C ILE A 130 -13.89 -14.33 15.01
N THR A 131 -12.84 -15.09 14.67
CA THR A 131 -12.16 -16.02 15.57
C THR A 131 -10.88 -15.40 16.14
N GLU A 132 -10.38 -15.91 17.27
CA GLU A 132 -9.10 -15.47 17.84
C GLU A 132 -7.91 -15.69 16.88
N GLU A 133 -7.96 -16.77 16.10
CA GLU A 133 -6.97 -17.02 15.06
C GLU A 133 -7.01 -15.96 13.94
N GLN A 134 -8.22 -15.56 13.51
CA GLN A 134 -8.39 -14.50 12.51
C GLN A 134 -7.95 -13.12 13.05
N LYS A 135 -8.26 -12.79 14.31
CA LYS A 135 -7.76 -11.57 14.98
C LYS A 135 -6.25 -11.52 14.95
N THR A 136 -5.60 -12.58 15.41
CA THR A 136 -4.13 -12.66 15.49
C THR A 136 -3.49 -12.54 14.11
N LYS A 137 -3.99 -13.28 13.11
CA LYS A 137 -3.48 -13.23 11.73
C LYS A 137 -3.67 -11.86 11.07
N LEU A 138 -4.80 -11.19 11.32
CA LEU A 138 -5.04 -9.84 10.80
C LEU A 138 -4.17 -8.80 11.50
N GLU A 139 -3.98 -8.92 12.80
CA GLU A 139 -3.07 -8.08 13.58
C GLU A 139 -1.63 -8.19 13.05
N GLU A 140 -1.10 -9.40 12.92
CA GLU A 140 0.25 -9.64 12.38
C GLU A 140 0.43 -9.02 10.98
N LYS A 141 -0.62 -9.07 10.16
CA LYS A 141 -0.61 -8.44 8.83
C LYS A 141 -0.63 -6.93 8.91
N VAL A 142 -1.39 -6.34 9.84
CA VAL A 142 -1.37 -4.90 10.08
C VAL A 142 0.04 -4.47 10.49
N ASP A 143 0.68 -5.22 11.38
CA ASP A 143 2.04 -4.98 11.84
C ASP A 143 3.06 -5.04 10.71
N ASP A 144 3.04 -6.11 9.90
CA ASP A 144 3.92 -6.21 8.72
C ASP A 144 3.76 -5.00 7.79
N ARG A 145 2.52 -4.57 7.52
CA ARG A 145 2.27 -3.43 6.64
C ARG A 145 2.75 -2.12 7.24
N ILE A 146 2.55 -1.89 8.53
CA ILE A 146 3.05 -0.70 9.23
C ILE A 146 4.58 -0.68 9.22
N GLU A 147 5.23 -1.81 9.51
CA GLU A 147 6.69 -1.92 9.50
C GLU A 147 7.25 -1.63 8.10
N MET A 148 6.63 -2.17 7.06
CA MET A 148 7.06 -1.93 5.68
C MET A 148 6.84 -0.48 5.23
N ALA A 149 5.76 0.18 5.69
CA ALA A 149 5.53 1.60 5.49
C ALA A 149 6.61 2.43 6.20
N ASN A 150 6.92 2.13 7.47
CA ASN A 150 7.96 2.80 8.24
C ASN A 150 9.34 2.70 7.56
N LYS A 151 9.70 1.53 7.03
CA LYS A 151 10.92 1.35 6.23
C LYS A 151 10.97 2.26 5.00
N GLN A 152 9.83 2.57 4.39
CA GLN A 152 9.78 3.52 3.28
C GLN A 152 9.82 4.97 3.77
N PHE A 153 9.21 5.29 4.91
CA PHE A 153 9.27 6.62 5.50
C PHE A 153 10.70 7.07 5.77
N GLU A 154 11.57 6.19 6.26
CA GLU A 154 12.99 6.51 6.46
C GLU A 154 13.66 6.88 5.12
N LYS A 155 13.39 6.11 4.04
CA LYS A 155 13.91 6.42 2.69
C LYS A 155 13.35 7.73 2.13
N MET A 156 12.09 8.03 2.40
CA MET A 156 11.47 9.30 2.00
C MET A 156 12.09 10.48 2.78
N LYS A 157 12.37 10.28 4.06
CA LYS A 157 13.04 11.26 4.92
C LYS A 157 14.43 11.58 4.39
N GLU A 158 15.20 10.58 3.98
CA GLU A 158 16.53 10.75 3.34
C GLU A 158 16.47 11.52 2.02
N ARG A 159 15.37 11.36 1.26
CA ARG A 159 15.18 11.98 -0.06
C ARG A 159 14.56 13.39 -0.01
N GLY A 160 14.29 13.92 1.18
CA GLY A 160 13.58 15.20 1.32
C GLY A 160 12.10 15.12 0.94
N GLU A 161 11.50 13.94 1.02
CA GLU A 161 10.09 13.65 0.72
C GLU A 161 9.27 13.51 2.02
N ALA A 162 9.70 14.17 3.11
CA ALA A 162 9.08 14.06 4.42
C ALA A 162 7.58 14.45 4.41
N GLY A 163 7.18 15.43 3.58
CA GLY A 163 5.77 15.82 3.44
C GLY A 163 4.87 14.70 2.89
N GLY A 164 5.38 13.90 1.95
CA GLY A 164 4.65 12.72 1.45
C GLY A 164 4.51 11.66 2.53
N ALA A 165 5.58 11.40 3.29
CA ALA A 165 5.58 10.45 4.40
C ALA A 165 4.59 10.88 5.50
N LEU A 166 4.56 12.18 5.83
CA LEU A 166 3.65 12.76 6.81
C LEU A 166 2.18 12.49 6.47
N GLY A 167 1.81 12.71 5.21
CA GLY A 167 0.45 12.48 4.74
C GLY A 167 0.05 11.00 4.76
N ILE A 168 0.99 10.08 4.56
CA ILE A 168 0.75 8.64 4.63
C ILE A 168 0.66 8.17 6.08
N ALA A 169 1.57 8.62 6.95
CA ALA A 169 1.55 8.34 8.39
C ALA A 169 0.22 8.79 9.02
N SER A 170 -0.25 10.00 8.69
CA SER A 170 -1.54 10.53 9.16
C SER A 170 -2.73 9.65 8.75
N LYS A 171 -2.68 9.02 7.55
CA LYS A 171 -3.75 8.10 7.11
C LYS A 171 -3.74 6.79 7.88
N ILE A 172 -2.55 6.27 8.19
CA ILE A 172 -2.40 5.05 8.99
C ILE A 172 -2.87 5.32 10.42
N GLU A 173 -2.44 6.42 11.03
CA GLU A 173 -2.86 6.88 12.37
C GLU A 173 -4.39 6.99 12.45
N ASN A 174 -5.00 7.79 11.57
CA ASN A 174 -6.47 7.92 11.53
C ASN A 174 -7.15 6.58 11.30
N SER A 175 -6.57 5.73 10.45
CA SER A 175 -7.10 4.40 10.22
C SER A 175 -7.11 3.57 11.49
N LEU A 176 -6.03 3.58 12.28
CA LEU A 176 -5.93 2.81 13.52
C LEU A 176 -6.88 3.36 14.60
N GLU A 177 -6.92 4.68 14.79
CA GLU A 177 -7.85 5.35 15.72
C GLU A 177 -9.32 5.05 15.38
N ALA A 178 -9.68 5.00 14.10
CA ALA A 178 -11.04 4.68 13.68
C ALA A 178 -11.47 3.29 14.18
N ARG A 179 -10.54 2.33 14.18
CA ARG A 179 -10.85 0.94 14.53
C ARG A 179 -10.91 0.75 16.04
N GLU A 180 -10.10 1.44 16.83
CA GLU A 180 -10.26 1.47 18.29
C GLU A 180 -11.68 1.94 18.67
N ASN A 181 -12.14 3.04 18.06
CA ASN A 181 -13.50 3.54 18.25
C ASN A 181 -14.58 2.54 17.81
N ILE A 182 -14.43 1.90 16.65
CA ILE A 182 -15.38 0.88 16.16
C ILE A 182 -15.43 -0.32 17.09
N PHE A 183 -14.27 -0.85 17.52
CA PHE A 183 -14.23 -2.01 18.40
C PHE A 183 -14.91 -1.72 19.72
N ARG A 184 -14.58 -0.60 20.38
CA ARG A 184 -15.21 -0.18 21.63
C ARG A 184 -16.72 -0.02 21.49
N ARG A 185 -17.20 0.55 20.39
CA ARG A 185 -18.64 0.72 20.12
C ARG A 185 -19.32 -0.59 19.76
N ALA A 186 -18.68 -1.44 18.96
CA ALA A 186 -19.23 -2.73 18.53
C ALA A 186 -19.51 -3.63 19.73
N GLY A 187 -18.61 -3.77 20.70
CA GLY A 187 -18.94 -4.62 21.85
C GLY A 187 -19.97 -4.04 22.79
N ASN A 188 -20.12 -2.71 22.86
CA ASN A 188 -21.25 -2.07 23.56
C ASN A 188 -22.58 -2.32 22.83
N ALA A 189 -22.60 -2.23 21.49
CA ALA A 189 -23.81 -2.37 20.68
C ALA A 189 -24.27 -3.83 20.50
N PHE A 190 -23.32 -4.78 20.44
CA PHE A 190 -23.60 -6.20 20.27
C PHE A 190 -23.59 -7.00 21.58
N GLY A 191 -23.39 -6.34 22.73
CA GLY A 191 -23.28 -6.99 24.05
C GLY A 191 -22.12 -8.00 24.12
N LYS A 192 -21.09 -7.81 23.28
CA LYS A 192 -20.01 -8.76 22.98
C LYS A 192 -18.64 -8.08 22.98
N LEU A 193 -18.35 -7.22 23.96
CA LEU A 193 -16.96 -6.99 24.33
C LEU A 193 -16.68 -7.90 25.52
N ALA A 194 -16.04 -9.06 25.28
CA ALA A 194 -15.38 -9.74 26.37
C ALA A 194 -14.18 -8.89 26.81
N ASP A 195 -13.68 -9.04 28.05
CA ASP A 195 -12.50 -8.29 28.52
C ASP A 195 -11.29 -8.39 27.57
N LYS A 196 -11.17 -9.53 26.87
CA LYS A 196 -10.15 -9.79 25.84
C LYS A 196 -10.27 -8.94 24.57
N ASP A 197 -11.48 -8.47 24.26
CA ASP A 197 -11.73 -7.59 23.10
C ASP A 197 -11.36 -6.14 23.39
N ALA A 198 -11.39 -5.72 24.67
CA ALA A 198 -10.91 -4.40 25.09
C ALA A 198 -9.38 -4.33 25.00
N GLU A 199 -8.69 -5.37 25.47
CA GLU A 199 -7.24 -5.52 25.32
C GLU A 199 -6.83 -5.50 23.84
N PHE A 200 -7.61 -6.15 22.96
CA PHE A 200 -7.35 -6.12 21.53
C PHE A 200 -7.54 -4.73 20.90
N ALA A 201 -8.54 -3.96 21.36
CA ALA A 201 -8.75 -2.58 20.91
C ALA A 201 -7.58 -1.65 21.31
N GLU A 202 -7.05 -1.81 22.53
CA GLU A 202 -5.92 -1.06 23.06
C GLU A 202 -4.67 -1.22 22.18
N LYS A 203 -4.46 -2.41 21.60
CA LYS A 203 -3.35 -2.63 20.67
C LYS A 203 -3.39 -1.75 19.41
N PHE A 204 -4.56 -1.27 18.98
CA PHE A 204 -4.66 -0.33 17.85
C PHE A 204 -4.32 1.10 18.28
N GLN A 205 -4.66 1.47 19.52
CA GLN A 205 -4.25 2.73 20.10
C GLN A 205 -2.72 2.79 20.22
N ASP A 206 -2.08 1.76 20.75
CA ASP A 206 -0.61 1.67 20.83
C ASP A 206 0.06 1.85 19.45
N LYS A 207 -0.55 1.29 18.41
CA LYS A 207 -0.05 1.42 17.03
C LYS A 207 -0.28 2.83 16.48
N ALA A 208 -1.40 3.45 16.81
CA ALA A 208 -1.70 4.84 16.44
C ALA A 208 -0.71 5.80 17.12
N ASP A 209 -0.42 5.61 18.41
CA ASP A 209 0.51 6.43 19.18
C ASP A 209 1.94 6.34 18.62
N LYS A 210 2.41 5.12 18.30
CA LYS A 210 3.70 4.93 17.61
C LYS A 210 3.72 5.61 16.24
N MET A 211 2.61 5.60 15.51
CA MET A 211 2.52 6.30 14.22
C MET A 211 2.49 7.82 14.39
N ALA A 212 1.86 8.32 15.45
CA ALA A 212 1.84 9.74 15.81
C ALA A 212 3.24 10.25 16.21
N GLU A 213 4.04 9.45 16.91
CA GLU A 213 5.46 9.75 17.18
C GLU A 213 6.24 9.90 15.86
N LYS A 214 6.09 8.94 14.95
CA LYS A 214 6.73 9.00 13.61
C LYS A 214 6.25 10.20 12.80
N ARG A 215 4.97 10.56 12.90
CA ARG A 215 4.43 11.78 12.29
C ARG A 215 5.12 13.02 12.87
N GLY A 216 5.25 13.11 14.19
CA GLY A 216 5.93 14.22 14.89
C GLY A 216 7.37 14.43 14.41
N ASP A 217 8.14 13.35 14.24
CA ASP A 217 9.50 13.41 13.69
C ASP A 217 9.54 14.02 12.27
N MET A 218 8.52 13.74 11.46
CA MET A 218 8.40 14.29 10.10
C MET A 218 7.99 15.75 10.14
N GLU A 219 7.04 16.13 11.00
CA GLU A 219 6.61 17.52 11.19
C GLU A 219 7.79 18.42 11.55
N GLU A 220 8.61 17.98 12.52
CA GLU A 220 9.76 18.78 12.97
C GLU A 220 10.75 19.04 11.85
N LYS A 221 10.99 18.05 10.98
CA LYS A 221 11.85 18.22 9.80
C LYS A 221 11.25 19.15 8.75
N ILE A 222 9.92 19.21 8.64
CA ILE A 222 9.22 20.01 7.63
C ILE A 222 9.12 21.48 8.06
N LYS A 223 8.96 21.77 9.36
CA LYS A 223 8.73 23.14 9.86
C LYS A 223 9.77 24.16 9.41
N SER A 224 11.01 23.74 9.17
CA SER A 224 12.09 24.64 8.72
C SER A 224 12.18 24.83 7.21
N ASP A 225 11.44 24.08 6.40
CA ASP A 225 11.49 24.18 4.93
C ASP A 225 10.57 25.30 4.44
N ASN A 226 11.15 26.44 4.07
CA ASN A 226 10.44 27.57 3.47
C ASN A 226 10.77 27.75 1.99
N SER A 227 11.11 26.66 1.29
CA SER A 227 11.43 26.69 -0.13
C SER A 227 10.20 26.99 -1.01
N GLU A 228 10.43 27.46 -2.24
CA GLU A 228 9.35 27.66 -3.22
C GLU A 228 8.60 26.35 -3.55
N LYS A 229 9.32 25.22 -3.49
CA LYS A 229 8.70 23.89 -3.61
C LYS A 229 7.73 23.64 -2.45
N MET A 230 8.12 23.99 -1.22
CA MET A 230 7.24 23.87 -0.06
C MET A 230 6.04 24.79 -0.17
N LYS A 231 6.21 26.04 -0.61
CA LYS A 231 5.10 26.97 -0.86
C LYS A 231 4.03 26.35 -1.77
N SER A 232 4.44 25.85 -2.94
CA SER A 232 3.52 25.22 -3.89
C SER A 232 2.82 23.99 -3.31
N ALA A 233 3.55 23.15 -2.56
CA ALA A 233 2.96 22.00 -1.86
C ALA A 233 1.92 22.45 -0.81
N THR A 234 2.25 23.50 -0.06
CA THR A 234 1.41 24.06 1.01
C THR A 234 0.11 24.64 0.48
N GLU A 235 0.12 25.35 -0.65
CA GLU A 235 -1.09 25.83 -1.31
C GLU A 235 -2.06 24.69 -1.69
N GLY A 236 -1.51 23.56 -2.15
CA GLY A 236 -2.28 22.36 -2.44
C GLY A 236 -2.93 21.77 -1.18
N THR A 237 -2.14 21.67 -0.10
CA THR A 237 -2.60 21.15 1.19
C THR A 237 -3.64 22.07 1.84
N MET A 238 -3.48 23.39 1.75
CA MET A 238 -4.45 24.39 2.22
C MET A 238 -5.83 24.14 1.58
N LYS A 239 -5.87 24.06 0.24
CA LYS A 239 -7.13 23.81 -0.49
C LYS A 239 -7.74 22.44 -0.15
N ALA A 240 -6.90 21.43 0.05
CA ALA A 240 -7.37 20.11 0.45
C ALA A 240 -7.97 20.12 1.86
N ALA A 241 -7.34 20.83 2.81
CA ALA A 241 -7.81 21.02 4.17
C ALA A 241 -9.14 21.80 4.21
N GLU A 242 -9.23 22.91 3.50
CA GLU A 242 -10.47 23.70 3.36
C GLU A 242 -11.62 22.84 2.83
N LYS A 243 -11.36 22.08 1.76
CA LYS A 243 -12.37 21.22 1.15
C LYS A 243 -12.87 20.15 2.12
N ILE A 244 -11.98 19.45 2.82
CA ILE A 244 -12.42 18.38 3.73
C ILE A 244 -13.16 18.94 4.93
N ILE A 245 -12.75 20.10 5.48
CA ILE A 245 -13.47 20.77 6.57
C ILE A 245 -14.89 21.08 6.12
N ALA A 246 -15.07 21.64 4.93
CA ALA A 246 -16.39 21.94 4.38
C ALA A 246 -17.24 20.67 4.16
N GLU A 247 -16.65 19.60 3.60
CA GLU A 247 -17.32 18.31 3.40
C GLU A 247 -17.78 17.71 4.74
N VAL A 248 -16.92 17.70 5.74
CA VAL A 248 -17.20 17.11 7.05
C VAL A 248 -18.22 17.94 7.82
N LYS A 249 -18.13 19.27 7.77
CA LYS A 249 -19.14 20.16 8.34
C LYS A 249 -20.53 19.82 7.78
N LYS A 250 -20.64 19.74 6.45
CA LYS A 250 -21.88 19.39 5.79
C LYS A 250 -22.35 17.98 6.15
N TYR A 251 -21.45 17.00 6.19
CA TYR A 251 -21.78 15.63 6.59
C TYR A 251 -22.37 15.58 8.00
N ILE A 252 -21.77 16.29 8.96
CA ILE A 252 -22.27 16.34 10.33
C ILE A 252 -23.64 17.02 10.36
N GLU A 253 -23.82 18.13 9.66
CA GLU A 253 -25.08 18.87 9.57
C GLU A 253 -26.22 18.07 8.95
N ASP A 254 -25.98 17.40 7.83
CA ASP A 254 -26.98 16.64 7.07
C ASP A 254 -27.45 15.38 7.83
N ASN A 255 -26.64 14.85 8.74
CA ASN A 255 -26.89 13.56 9.43
C ASN A 255 -27.08 13.70 10.95
N LYS A 256 -27.26 14.92 11.49
CA LYS A 256 -27.41 15.17 12.94
C LYS A 256 -28.45 14.28 13.63
N SER A 257 -29.56 13.99 12.96
CA SER A 257 -30.65 13.16 13.48
C SER A 257 -30.32 11.66 13.53
N GLU A 258 -29.29 11.21 12.81
CA GLU A 258 -28.88 9.80 12.76
C GLU A 258 -27.79 9.47 13.80
N PHE A 259 -27.29 10.49 14.51
CA PHE A 259 -26.14 10.37 15.41
C PHE A 259 -26.56 10.35 16.89
N GLU A 260 -25.72 9.76 17.75
CA GLU A 260 -25.86 9.97 19.20
C GLU A 260 -25.48 11.42 19.53
N GLU A 261 -26.20 12.06 20.45
CA GLU A 261 -25.98 13.48 20.78
C GLU A 261 -24.54 13.76 21.26
N GLY A 262 -23.93 12.81 21.99
CA GLY A 262 -22.53 12.87 22.41
C GLY A 262 -21.51 12.73 21.27
N ASP A 263 -21.84 11.95 20.23
CA ASP A 263 -20.99 11.78 19.04
C ASP A 263 -20.98 13.08 18.21
N VAL A 264 -22.13 13.75 18.10
CA VAL A 264 -22.24 15.05 17.42
C VAL A 264 -21.39 16.11 18.13
N ALA A 265 -21.48 16.19 19.45
CA ALA A 265 -20.70 17.16 20.22
C ALA A 265 -19.19 16.93 20.05
N SER A 266 -18.75 15.68 20.14
CA SER A 266 -17.34 15.30 19.97
C SER A 266 -16.84 15.59 18.55
N ALA A 267 -17.64 15.28 17.52
CA ALA A 267 -17.30 15.56 16.14
C ALA A 267 -17.23 17.07 15.85
N LEU A 268 -18.14 17.87 16.39
CA LEU A 268 -18.12 19.33 16.25
C LEU A 268 -16.93 19.97 16.96
N ALA A 269 -16.59 19.51 18.16
CA ALA A 269 -15.38 19.96 18.85
C ALA A 269 -14.13 19.68 18.02
N LYS A 270 -14.04 18.48 17.43
CA LYS A 270 -12.90 18.09 16.59
C LYS A 270 -12.84 18.87 15.27
N LEU A 271 -13.99 19.19 14.70
CA LEU A 271 -14.09 20.06 13.53
C LEU A 271 -13.64 21.50 13.85
N ALA A 272 -13.93 22.01 15.04
CA ALA A 272 -13.46 23.32 15.48
C ALA A 272 -11.93 23.37 15.65
N GLU A 273 -11.30 22.29 16.17
CA GLU A 273 -9.84 22.17 16.19
C GLU A 273 -9.27 22.19 14.76
N ALA A 274 -9.93 21.52 13.80
CA ALA A 274 -9.52 21.51 12.40
C ALA A 274 -9.58 22.91 11.77
N GLN A 275 -10.64 23.67 12.05
CA GLN A 275 -10.80 25.06 11.60
C GLN A 275 -9.71 25.96 12.18
N THR A 276 -9.43 25.83 13.48
CA THR A 276 -8.37 26.58 14.16
C THR A 276 -7.00 26.29 13.54
N ALA A 277 -6.69 25.01 13.26
CA ALA A 277 -5.45 24.63 12.59
C ALA A 277 -5.37 25.15 11.14
N HIS A 278 -6.49 25.24 10.43
CA HIS A 278 -6.51 25.85 9.10
C HIS A 278 -6.22 27.36 9.17
N GLU A 279 -6.88 28.08 10.08
CA GLU A 279 -6.67 29.52 10.29
C GLU A 279 -5.22 29.83 10.67
N ASN A 280 -4.65 29.11 11.63
CA ASN A 280 -3.23 29.22 11.99
C ASN A 280 -2.31 28.97 10.79
N GLY A 281 -2.63 27.97 9.96
CA GLY A 281 -1.89 27.68 8.73
C GLY A 281 -1.95 28.81 7.71
N THR A 282 -3.11 29.46 7.57
CA THR A 282 -3.28 30.63 6.68
C THR A 282 -2.43 31.82 7.14
N ILE A 283 -2.36 32.06 8.45
CA ILE A 283 -1.51 33.11 9.03
C ILE A 283 -0.03 32.79 8.73
N MET A 284 0.45 31.60 9.10
CA MET A 284 1.83 31.15 8.85
C MET A 284 2.21 31.20 7.36
N PHE A 285 1.27 30.87 6.47
CA PHE A 285 1.50 30.95 5.02
C PHE A 285 1.69 32.39 4.55
N GLY A 286 0.90 33.33 5.09
CA GLY A 286 1.03 34.76 4.83
C GLY A 286 2.37 35.33 5.31
N ASP A 287 2.89 34.80 6.42
CA ASP A 287 4.19 35.18 7.00
C ASP A 287 5.40 34.56 6.28
N GLY A 288 5.17 33.71 5.27
CA GLY A 288 6.23 33.01 4.53
C GLY A 288 6.81 31.79 5.28
N GLU A 289 6.19 31.38 6.38
CA GLU A 289 6.55 30.17 7.13
C GLU A 289 5.90 28.92 6.52
N TYR A 290 6.21 28.64 5.25
CA TYR A 290 5.55 27.59 4.47
C TYR A 290 5.64 26.19 5.11
N GLY A 291 6.77 25.83 5.72
CA GLY A 291 6.92 24.53 6.38
C GLY A 291 5.98 24.36 7.57
N ARG A 292 5.83 25.41 8.39
CA ARG A 292 4.89 25.41 9.52
C ARG A 292 3.44 25.47 9.07
N ALA A 293 3.15 26.28 8.06
CA ALA A 293 1.83 26.33 7.42
C ALA A 293 1.43 24.97 6.86
N PHE A 294 2.34 24.26 6.19
CA PHE A 294 2.13 22.90 5.68
C PHE A 294 1.70 21.95 6.80
N VAL A 295 2.45 21.92 7.91
CA VAL A 295 2.14 21.09 9.07
C VAL A 295 0.76 21.44 9.66
N SER A 296 0.44 22.73 9.74
CA SER A 296 -0.85 23.20 10.23
C SER A 296 -2.02 22.76 9.33
N PHE A 297 -1.88 22.85 8.00
CA PHE A 297 -2.91 22.38 7.07
C PHE A 297 -3.03 20.85 7.04
N THR A 298 -1.93 20.11 7.17
CA THR A 298 -2.02 18.64 7.32
C THR A 298 -2.70 18.25 8.63
N THR A 299 -2.46 19.01 9.71
CA THR A 299 -3.14 18.83 10.99
C THR A 299 -4.63 19.10 10.85
N ALA A 300 -5.01 20.20 10.20
CA ALA A 300 -6.40 20.53 9.90
C ALA A 300 -7.11 19.41 9.12
N HIS A 301 -6.46 18.89 8.08
CA HIS A 301 -6.99 17.76 7.30
C HIS A 301 -7.18 16.50 8.17
N ARG A 302 -6.18 16.15 9.00
CA ARG A 302 -6.24 14.98 9.89
C ARG A 302 -7.37 15.10 10.91
N LEU A 303 -7.50 16.25 11.56
CA LEU A 303 -8.55 16.56 12.53
C LEU A 303 -9.95 16.53 11.90
N ALA A 304 -10.11 17.05 10.68
CA ALA A 304 -11.38 16.97 9.96
C ALA A 304 -11.77 15.50 9.67
N GLN A 305 -10.83 14.64 9.30
CA GLN A 305 -11.10 13.21 9.14
C GLN A 305 -11.49 12.57 10.48
N GLN A 306 -10.80 12.89 11.58
CA GLN A 306 -11.17 12.43 12.93
C GLN A 306 -12.60 12.87 13.31
N ALA A 307 -12.97 14.12 13.03
CA ALA A 307 -14.35 14.59 13.22
C ALA A 307 -15.36 13.76 12.43
N LYS A 308 -15.06 13.42 11.17
CA LYS A 308 -15.91 12.54 10.34
C LYS A 308 -16.07 11.15 10.94
N MET A 309 -14.99 10.59 11.50
CA MET A 309 -14.99 9.25 12.12
C MET A 309 -15.81 9.21 13.41
N LEU A 310 -15.74 10.27 14.23
CA LEU A 310 -16.57 10.42 15.43
C LEU A 310 -18.06 10.53 15.08
N ALA A 311 -18.39 11.14 13.96
CA ALA A 311 -19.76 11.30 13.47
C ALA A 311 -20.35 10.04 12.80
N THR A 312 -19.95 8.81 13.16
CA THR A 312 -20.39 7.58 12.44
C THR A 312 -21.66 6.91 12.98
N GLY A 313 -22.42 7.54 13.89
CA GLY A 313 -23.82 7.21 14.21
C GLY A 313 -24.07 5.94 15.02
N LYS A 314 -25.30 5.78 15.55
CA LYS A 314 -25.70 4.79 16.60
C LYS A 314 -25.39 3.31 16.27
N ASN A 315 -25.30 2.99 14.98
CA ASN A 315 -24.93 1.67 14.48
C ASN A 315 -23.68 1.82 13.61
N PRO A 316 -22.47 1.47 14.11
CA PRO A 316 -21.29 1.56 13.28
C PRO A 316 -21.44 0.60 12.10
N LYS A 317 -21.20 1.10 10.88
CA LYS A 317 -21.13 0.29 9.65
C LYS A 317 -19.65 0.02 9.37
N PRO A 318 -19.29 -1.06 8.63
CA PRO A 318 -17.93 -1.23 8.16
C PRO A 318 -17.48 0.03 7.42
N ILE A 319 -16.31 0.58 7.76
CA ILE A 319 -15.75 1.69 6.98
C ILE A 319 -15.51 1.15 5.58
N GLN A 320 -16.30 1.61 4.61
CA GLN A 320 -16.03 1.26 3.21
C GLN A 320 -14.67 1.85 2.87
N ALA A 321 -13.73 0.99 2.44
CA ALA A 321 -12.40 1.42 2.01
C ALA A 321 -12.54 2.64 1.11
N ALA A 322 -11.90 3.75 1.48
CA ALA A 322 -12.08 4.99 0.75
C ALA A 322 -11.71 4.75 -0.72
N LYS A 323 -12.62 5.07 -1.66
CA LYS A 323 -12.25 5.13 -3.07
C LYS A 323 -11.05 6.07 -3.15
N PRO A 324 -9.90 5.66 -3.72
CA PRO A 324 -8.68 6.45 -3.66
C PRO A 324 -8.91 7.80 -4.34
N PHE A 325 -9.16 8.84 -3.55
CA PHE A 325 -9.38 10.21 -4.03
C PHE A 325 -8.06 10.82 -4.55
N LEU A 326 -6.92 10.20 -4.24
CA LEU A 326 -5.59 10.63 -4.69
C LEU A 326 -5.33 10.46 -6.19
N GLN A 327 -6.20 9.83 -6.98
CA GLN A 327 -6.06 9.93 -8.45
C GLN A 327 -6.21 11.37 -8.99
N LYS A 328 -6.75 12.30 -8.18
CA LYS A 328 -6.93 13.71 -8.59
C LYS A 328 -5.84 14.67 -8.11
N ILE A 329 -4.90 14.24 -7.28
CA ILE A 329 -3.66 15.00 -7.08
C ILE A 329 -2.66 14.40 -8.05
N LYS A 330 -2.39 15.11 -9.16
CA LYS A 330 -1.38 14.67 -10.12
C LYS A 330 -0.09 14.37 -9.35
N PRO A 331 0.57 13.21 -9.57
CA PRO A 331 1.93 13.05 -9.09
C PRO A 331 2.73 14.24 -9.62
N PHE A 332 3.51 14.83 -8.71
CA PHE A 332 4.49 15.88 -8.98
C PHE A 332 5.05 15.73 -10.40
N GLY A 333 4.82 16.75 -11.23
CA GLY A 333 5.18 16.73 -12.64
C GLY A 333 6.70 16.58 -12.83
N LEU A 334 7.13 15.33 -12.99
CA LEU A 334 8.52 14.96 -13.26
C LEU A 334 8.61 14.29 -14.63
N PHE A 335 8.13 14.99 -15.66
CA PHE A 335 8.50 14.75 -17.06
C PHE A 335 8.51 16.08 -17.80
N LYS A 336 9.48 16.95 -17.46
CA LYS A 336 9.94 17.96 -18.41
C LYS A 336 10.93 17.24 -19.33
N LYS A 337 10.53 17.10 -20.60
CA LYS A 337 11.31 16.52 -21.70
C LYS A 337 12.79 16.91 -21.60
N LEU A 338 13.66 15.92 -21.43
CA LEU A 338 15.05 16.02 -21.87
C LEU A 338 15.00 16.20 -23.40
N LYS A 339 15.29 17.40 -23.89
CA LYS A 339 15.74 17.58 -25.28
C LYS A 339 17.10 16.88 -25.39
N PRO A 340 17.33 16.00 -26.37
CA PRO A 340 18.69 15.53 -26.64
C PRO A 340 19.55 16.73 -27.06
N ALA A 341 20.74 16.83 -26.46
CA ALA A 341 21.79 17.72 -26.91
C ALA A 341 22.11 17.38 -28.37
N THR A 342 21.87 18.32 -29.28
CA THR A 342 22.43 18.24 -30.63
C THR A 342 23.92 18.53 -30.52
N GLU A 343 24.71 17.50 -30.78
CA GLU A 343 26.13 17.56 -31.02
C GLU A 343 26.45 18.62 -32.08
N THR A 344 27.39 19.49 -31.73
CA THR A 344 28.25 20.21 -32.66
C THR A 344 28.92 19.23 -33.62
N GLN A 345 28.62 19.34 -34.90
CA GLN A 345 29.53 18.95 -35.98
C GLN A 345 29.68 20.16 -36.92
N THR A 346 30.90 20.71 -36.88
CA THR A 346 31.68 21.27 -37.98
C THR A 346 31.01 21.38 -39.36
N GLU A 347 30.97 22.60 -39.89
CA GLU A 347 31.75 23.01 -41.07
C GLU A 347 32.12 24.50 -40.97
#